data_AF-A0A6P8Z1V8-F1
#
_entry.id   AF-A0A6P8Z1V8-F1
#
_cell.length_a   1.000
_cell.length_b   1.000
_cell.length_c   1.000
_cell.angle_alpha   90.00
_cell.angle_beta   90.00
_cell.angle_gamma   90.00
#
_symmetry.space_group_name_H-M   'P 1'
#
loop_
_entity.id
_entity.type
_entity.pdbx_description
1 polymer ?
#
loop_
_entity_poly.entity_id
_entity_poly.type
_entity_poly.pdbx_seq_one_letter_code
_entity_poly.pdbx_strand_id
1 'polypeptide(L)'
;MRNKQPLDNITINLTLFKVSKTYRIPIFDESFDFCAFMGESGLAKIYYFIFQHFSKFTNANHSCPYQHDIIYYGIDNERFLSEIPAPKGNYILQMRVAIYKKWKVIVKFFAVQH
;
A
#
# COMPACT_ATOMS: atom_id res chain seq x y z
N MET A 1 14.20 27.57 8.84
CA MET A 1 13.16 27.07 7.92
C MET A 1 13.65 25.76 7.33
N ARG A 2 13.01 24.63 7.62
CA ARG A 2 13.45 23.31 7.14
C ARG A 2 12.89 23.16 5.73
N ASN A 3 13.69 23.44 4.70
CA ASN A 3 13.29 23.19 3.31
C ASN A 3 13.08 21.67 3.14
N LYS A 4 11.83 21.22 3.26
CA LYS A 4 11.46 19.84 2.93
C LYS A 4 11.62 19.71 1.42
N GLN A 5 12.52 18.84 0.97
CA GLN A 5 12.59 18.49 -0.45
C GLN A 5 11.23 17.92 -0.89
N PRO A 6 10.70 18.35 -2.04
CA PRO A 6 9.45 17.84 -2.58
C PRO A 6 9.56 16.33 -2.81
N LEU A 7 8.67 15.52 -2.23
CA LEU A 7 8.71 14.07 -2.37
C LEU A 7 8.22 13.66 -3.76
N ASP A 8 9.15 13.30 -4.62
CA ASP A 8 8.96 12.90 -6.03
C ASP A 8 9.47 11.47 -6.32
N ASN A 9 10.13 10.84 -5.36
CA ASN A 9 10.58 9.45 -5.44
C ASN A 9 10.00 8.63 -4.29
N ILE A 10 8.87 7.97 -4.58
CA ILE A 10 8.16 7.12 -3.63
C ILE A 10 8.00 5.75 -4.27
N THR A 11 8.56 4.72 -3.63
CA THR A 11 8.38 3.33 -4.04
C THR A 11 7.50 2.64 -3.01
N ILE A 12 6.41 2.01 -3.48
CA ILE A 12 5.57 1.17 -2.65
C ILE A 12 5.85 -0.28 -2.99
N ASN A 13 6.02 -1.11 -1.98
CA ASN A 13 6.04 -2.56 -2.10
C ASN A 13 4.81 -3.15 -1.39
N LEU A 14 4.12 -4.04 -2.09
CA LEU A 14 2.96 -4.75 -1.60
C LEU A 14 3.28 -6.24 -1.59
N THR A 15 3.23 -6.83 -0.40
CA THR A 15 3.43 -8.26 -0.21
C THR A 15 2.19 -8.87 0.44
N LEU A 16 1.57 -9.86 -0.19
CA LEU A 16 0.49 -10.65 0.39
C LEU A 16 1.04 -11.99 0.85
N PHE A 17 0.93 -12.28 2.14
CA PHE A 17 1.32 -13.56 2.72
C PHE A 17 0.08 -14.40 3.01
N LYS A 18 0.10 -15.67 2.63
CA LYS A 18 -0.78 -16.68 3.21
C LYS A 18 -0.14 -17.21 4.49
N VAL A 19 -0.90 -17.18 5.58
CA VAL A 19 -0.45 -17.59 6.91
C VAL A 19 -1.00 -18.98 7.23
N SER A 20 -0.10 -19.90 7.52
CA SER A 20 -0.41 -21.18 8.17
C SER A 20 0.12 -21.17 9.61
N LYS A 21 -0.15 -22.23 10.38
CA LYS A 21 0.31 -22.33 11.79
C LYS A 21 1.81 -22.11 11.96
N THR A 22 2.62 -22.48 10.96
CA THR A 22 4.09 -22.50 11.05
C THR A 22 4.79 -21.63 10.01
N TYR A 23 4.09 -21.22 8.95
CA TYR A 23 4.71 -20.53 7.81
C TYR A 23 3.93 -19.29 7.39
N ARG A 24 4.68 -18.31 6.88
CA ARG A 24 4.15 -17.15 6.14
C ARG A 24 4.68 -17.25 4.72
N ILE A 25 3.83 -17.66 3.79
CA ILE A 25 4.20 -17.89 2.39
C ILE A 25 3.81 -16.65 1.59
N PRO A 26 4.75 -15.89 0.99
CA PRO A 26 4.40 -14.79 0.10
C PRO A 26 3.76 -15.35 -1.17
N ILE A 27 2.51 -14.96 -1.43
CA ILE A 27 1.78 -15.31 -2.64
C ILE A 27 1.84 -14.20 -3.70
N PHE A 28 2.20 -12.99 -3.27
CA PHE A 28 2.42 -11.81 -4.12
C PHE A 28 3.47 -10.95 -3.44
N ASP A 29 4.47 -10.47 -4.17
CA ASP A 29 5.49 -9.53 -3.69
C ASP A 29 5.97 -8.64 -4.84
N GLU A 30 5.36 -7.47 -4.98
CA GLU A 30 5.69 -6.54 -6.07
C GLU A 30 5.95 -5.13 -5.55
N SER A 31 6.80 -4.42 -6.26
CA SER A 31 7.10 -3.01 -5.98
C SER A 31 6.80 -2.16 -7.21
N PHE A 32 6.25 -0.98 -7.00
CA PHE A 32 5.96 -0.03 -8.07
C PHE A 32 6.32 1.40 -7.65
N ASP A 33 6.57 2.25 -8.63
CA ASP A 33 6.76 3.68 -8.43
C ASP A 33 5.39 4.34 -8.22
N PHE A 34 5.18 4.88 -7.03
CA PHE A 34 3.92 5.50 -6.65
C PHE A 34 3.72 6.84 -7.36
N CYS A 35 4.78 7.59 -7.62
CA CYS A 35 4.68 8.86 -8.32
C CYS A 35 4.32 8.66 -9.79
N ALA A 36 4.91 7.65 -10.44
CA ALA A 36 4.48 7.22 -11.76
C ALA A 36 3.02 6.73 -11.73
N PHE A 37 2.63 5.98 -10.70
CA PHE A 37 1.26 5.49 -10.55
C PHE A 37 0.20 6.58 -10.43
N MET A 38 0.51 7.65 -9.71
CA MET A 38 -0.40 8.78 -9.58
C MET A 38 -0.45 9.66 -10.83
N GLY A 39 0.55 9.57 -11.72
CA GLY A 39 0.62 10.31 -12.98
C GLY A 39 -0.01 9.57 -14.17
N GLU A 40 -0.03 8.24 -14.15
CA GLU A 40 -0.53 7.41 -15.26
C GLU A 40 -1.74 6.56 -14.86
N SER A 41 -2.82 6.67 -15.63
CA SER A 41 -4.08 5.95 -15.43
C SER A 41 -4.06 4.47 -15.85
N GLY A 42 -2.89 3.87 -16.10
CA GLY A 42 -2.73 2.57 -16.77
C GLY A 42 -2.24 1.39 -15.91
N LEU A 43 -2.05 1.56 -14.60
CA LEU A 43 -1.44 0.52 -13.78
C LEU A 43 -2.39 -0.63 -13.42
N ALA A 44 -1.78 -1.77 -13.10
CA ALA A 44 -2.48 -3.04 -12.87
C ALA A 44 -3.67 -2.88 -11.92
N LYS A 45 -4.82 -3.48 -12.28
CA LYS A 45 -6.11 -3.37 -11.55
C LYS A 45 -5.99 -3.59 -10.04
N ILE A 46 -5.07 -4.45 -9.61
CA ILE A 46 -4.78 -4.74 -8.20
C ILE A 46 -4.28 -3.51 -7.44
N TYR A 47 -3.38 -2.72 -8.03
CA TYR A 47 -2.84 -1.51 -7.41
C TYR A 47 -3.91 -0.45 -7.28
N TYR A 48 -4.76 -0.32 -8.30
CA TYR A 48 -5.89 0.61 -8.27
C TYR A 48 -6.92 0.23 -7.21
N PHE A 49 -7.27 -1.06 -7.10
CA PHE A 49 -8.19 -1.56 -6.06
C PHE A 49 -7.67 -1.27 -4.65
N ILE A 50 -6.39 -1.56 -4.41
CA ILE A 50 -5.73 -1.26 -3.13
C ILE A 50 -5.75 0.26 -2.92
N PHE A 51 -5.23 1.04 -3.86
CA PHE A 51 -5.16 2.49 -3.73
C PHE A 51 -6.54 3.14 -3.48
N GLN A 52 -7.62 2.69 -4.12
CA GLN A 52 -8.97 3.21 -3.87
C GLN A 52 -9.43 3.04 -2.41
N HIS A 53 -8.99 1.97 -1.74
CA HIS A 53 -9.31 1.76 -0.33
C HIS A 53 -8.47 2.65 0.57
N PHE A 54 -7.17 2.78 0.29
CA PHE A 54 -6.26 3.59 1.08
C PHE A 54 -6.47 5.09 0.87
N SER A 55 -6.81 5.53 -0.34
CA SER A 55 -6.94 6.94 -0.74
C SER A 55 -8.00 7.69 0.07
N LYS A 56 -9.04 6.99 0.54
CA LYS A 56 -10.08 7.55 1.42
C LYS A 56 -9.55 7.96 2.81
N PHE A 57 -8.43 7.37 3.21
CA PHE A 57 -7.83 7.56 4.52
C PHE A 57 -6.42 8.13 4.42
N THR A 58 -6.09 8.84 3.36
CA THR A 58 -4.83 9.57 3.25
C THR A 58 -5.04 10.91 2.57
N ASN A 59 -4.18 11.88 2.87
CA ASN A 59 -4.10 13.12 2.09
C ASN A 59 -3.21 12.98 0.84
N ALA A 60 -2.73 11.76 0.52
CA ALA A 60 -1.93 11.47 -0.67
C ALA A 60 -2.81 11.12 -1.89
N ASN A 61 -3.68 12.04 -2.31
CA ASN A 61 -4.67 11.83 -3.37
C ASN A 61 -4.36 12.58 -4.68
N HIS A 62 -3.19 13.21 -4.79
CA HIS A 62 -2.78 13.98 -5.96
C HIS A 62 -1.49 13.41 -6.60
N SER A 63 -1.15 13.84 -7.81
CA SER A 63 0.11 13.46 -8.46
C SER A 63 1.30 14.07 -7.73
N CYS A 64 2.41 13.34 -7.65
CA CYS A 64 3.67 13.91 -7.15
C CYS A 64 4.07 15.19 -7.92
N PRO A 65 4.86 16.10 -7.32
CA PRO A 65 5.53 15.98 -6.02
C PRO A 65 4.66 16.35 -4.81
N TYR A 66 4.88 15.69 -3.66
CA TYR A 66 4.27 16.08 -2.39
C TYR A 66 5.13 17.11 -1.66
N GLN A 67 4.55 18.29 -1.41
CA GLN A 67 5.20 19.39 -0.68
C GLN A 67 4.70 19.52 0.77
N HIS A 68 3.73 18.70 1.15
CA HIS A 68 3.17 18.62 2.49
C HIS A 68 3.44 17.24 3.11
N ASP A 69 3.11 17.11 4.40
CA ASP A 69 3.19 15.83 5.08
C ASP A 69 2.17 14.85 4.52
N ILE A 70 2.58 13.61 4.27
CA ILE A 70 1.68 12.52 3.92
C ILE A 70 1.16 11.92 5.23
N ILE A 71 -0.15 12.03 5.43
CA ILE A 71 -0.84 11.62 6.65
C ILE A 71 -1.80 10.50 6.29
N TYR A 72 -1.72 9.40 7.03
CA TYR A 72 -2.62 8.27 6.93
C TYR A 72 -3.52 8.23 8.16
N TYR A 73 -4.82 8.29 7.95
CA TYR A 73 -5.86 8.44 8.97
C TYR A 73 -6.44 7.10 9.46
N GLY A 74 -6.15 5.99 8.79
CA GLY A 74 -6.64 4.66 9.16
C GLY A 74 -7.10 3.84 7.95
N ILE A 75 -7.83 2.75 8.17
CA ILE A 75 -8.52 2.01 7.11
C ILE A 75 -9.73 1.33 7.71
N ASP A 76 -10.79 1.22 6.91
CA ASP A 76 -11.86 0.28 7.18
C ASP A 76 -11.37 -1.14 6.86
N ASN A 77 -10.79 -1.79 7.88
CA ASN A 77 -10.20 -3.12 7.75
C ASN A 77 -11.24 -4.15 7.32
N GLU A 78 -12.47 -4.10 7.84
CA GLU A 78 -13.48 -5.11 7.54
C GLU A 78 -13.86 -5.09 6.06
N ARG A 79 -14.12 -3.89 5.52
CA ARG A 79 -14.52 -3.73 4.13
C ARG A 79 -13.39 -4.07 3.16
N PHE A 80 -12.20 -3.51 3.36
CA PHE A 80 -11.05 -3.77 2.48
C PHE A 80 -10.75 -5.25 2.38
N LEU A 81 -10.76 -5.96 3.50
CA LEU A 81 -10.40 -7.38 3.55
C LEU A 81 -11.49 -8.28 2.96
N SER A 82 -12.77 -7.93 3.12
CA SER A 82 -13.88 -8.67 2.51
C SER A 82 -13.88 -8.61 0.97
N GLU A 83 -13.36 -7.53 0.40
CA GLU A 83 -13.33 -7.29 -1.04
C GLU A 83 -12.09 -7.91 -1.73
N ILE A 84 -11.09 -8.41 -0.97
CA ILE A 84 -9.94 -9.12 -1.55
C ILE A 84 -10.41 -10.48 -2.08
N PRO A 85 -10.23 -10.79 -3.39
CA PRO A 85 -10.60 -12.08 -3.96
C PRO A 85 -9.54 -13.14 -3.60
N ALA A 86 -9.48 -13.52 -2.33
CA ALA A 86 -8.59 -14.56 -1.82
C ALA A 86 -9.40 -15.80 -1.39
N PRO A 87 -8.82 -17.02 -1.54
CA PRO A 87 -9.39 -18.22 -0.95
C PRO A 87 -9.53 -18.12 0.58
N LYS A 88 -10.31 -19.03 1.18
CA LYS A 88 -10.40 -19.13 2.64
C LYS A 88 -9.04 -19.34 3.30
N GLY A 89 -8.77 -18.60 4.37
CA GLY A 89 -7.52 -18.68 5.10
C GLY A 89 -7.13 -17.40 5.83
N ASN A 90 -5.96 -17.44 6.47
CA ASN A 90 -5.38 -16.29 7.15
C ASN A 90 -4.38 -15.61 6.22
N TYR A 91 -4.44 -14.28 6.12
CA TYR A 91 -3.60 -13.51 5.24
C TYR A 91 -2.98 -12.32 5.96
N ILE A 92 -1.80 -11.90 5.49
CA ILE A 92 -1.18 -10.64 5.87
C ILE A 92 -0.90 -9.85 4.61
N LEU A 93 -1.54 -8.70 4.44
CA LEU A 93 -1.11 -7.71 3.46
C LEU A 93 -0.10 -6.78 4.12
N GLN A 94 1.12 -6.79 3.61
CA GLN A 94 2.18 -5.89 4.03
C GLN A 94 2.40 -4.82 2.96
N MET A 95 2.32 -3.56 3.36
CA MET A 95 2.69 -2.42 2.54
C MET A 95 3.96 -1.79 3.11
N ARG A 96 5.02 -1.72 2.30
CA ARG A 96 6.25 -1.00 2.64
C ARG A 96 6.36 0.24 1.76
N VAL A 97 6.75 1.36 2.34
CA VAL A 97 6.94 2.62 1.61
C VAL A 97 8.39 3.06 1.76
N ALA A 98 9.07 3.22 0.62
CA ALA A 98 10.38 3.80 0.53
C ALA A 98 10.29 5.21 -0.05
N ILE A 99 11.04 6.12 0.57
CA ILE A 99 11.22 7.49 0.11
C ILE A 99 12.71 7.62 -0.25
N TYR A 100 13.01 8.08 -1.46
CA TYR A 100 14.38 8.17 -1.97
C TYR A 100 15.18 6.87 -1.74
N LYS A 101 14.57 5.74 -2.13
CA LYS A 101 15.12 4.37 -1.98
C LYS A 101 15.42 3.92 -0.55
N LYS A 102 14.89 4.61 0.48
CA LYS A 102 15.01 4.21 1.89
C LYS A 102 13.65 3.85 2.45
N TRP A 103 13.48 2.64 2.96
CA TRP A 103 12.26 2.21 3.64
C TRP A 103 12.00 3.09 4.87
N LYS A 104 10.82 3.72 4.92
CA LYS A 104 10.42 4.62 6.02
C LYS A 104 9.22 4.11 6.78
N VAL A 105 8.31 3.41 6.09
CA VAL A 105 7.05 2.96 6.67
C VAL A 105 6.82 1.50 6.32
N ILE A 106 6.34 0.74 7.29
CA ILE A 106 5.86 -0.63 7.11
C ILE A 106 4.50 -0.72 7.79
N VAL A 107 3.48 -1.12 7.02
CA VAL A 107 2.13 -1.35 7.51
C VAL A 107 1.76 -2.81 7.24
N LYS A 108 1.11 -3.46 8.20
CA LYS A 108 0.67 -4.85 8.10
C LYS A 108 -0.81 -4.94 8.46
N PHE A 109 -1.59 -5.51 7.55
CA PHE A 109 -3.00 -5.79 7.73
C PHE A 109 -3.17 -7.30 7.86
N PHE A 110 -3.84 -7.72 8.93
CA PHE A 110 -4.14 -9.13 9.19
C PHE A 110 -5.59 -9.39 8.82
N ALA A 111 -5.83 -10.46 8.08
CA ALA A 111 -7.13 -10.81 7.56
C ALA A 111 -7.42 -12.29 7.74
N VAL A 112 -8.69 -12.60 8.02
CA VAL A 112 -9.20 -13.96 8.06
C VAL A 112 -10.35 -14.03 7.05
N GLN A 113 -10.17 -14.80 5.99
CA GLN A 113 -11.20 -15.03 4.98
C GLN A 113 -11.97 -16.32 5.35
N HIS A 114 -13.26 -16.17 5.66
CA HIS A 114 -14.13 -17.25 6.14
C HIS A 114 -14.82 -18.06 5.04
#